data_AF-A0A813BM23-F1
#
_entry.id   AF-A0A813BM23-F1
#
_cell.length_a   1.000
_cell.length_b   1.000
_cell.length_c   1.000
_cell.angle_alpha   90.00
_cell.angle_beta   90.00
_cell.angle_gamma   90.00
#
_symmetry.space_group_name_H-M   'P 1'
#
loop_
_entity.id
_entity.type
_entity.pdbx_description
1 polymer ?
#
loop_
_entity_poly.entity_id
_entity_poly.type
_entity_poly.pdbx_seq_one_letter_code
_entity_poly.pdbx_strand_id
1 'polypeptide(L)'
;GTLTHHEPRMLRIRSVSGEVLVTIELQSFLDALTAEISPVRALKQHLHGFCGQPRFKQRLLVLGDDILLSDTDDEHILKPGDVQLVVVNFRSTSALQVEELRGAAGSGQTSVVETILQRPQDPDLGDPAPLFITSAGGHLEVARLLLEAKADKDKTVNDGATPLYISAQNGHLEVTCLLVDAMA
;
A
#
# COMPACT_ATOMS: atom_id res chain seq x y z
N GLY A 1 -1.50 24.23 40.64
CA GLY A 1 -1.29 23.27 39.55
C GLY A 1 -2.46 23.36 38.62
N THR A 2 -2.28 23.97 37.46
CA THR A 2 -3.31 24.01 36.41
C THR A 2 -3.34 22.64 35.74
N LEU A 3 -4.35 21.85 36.08
CA LEU A 3 -4.73 20.66 35.32
C LEU A 3 -5.25 21.16 33.96
N THR A 4 -4.37 21.30 32.99
CA THR A 4 -4.77 21.39 31.59
C THR A 4 -5.42 20.06 31.24
N HIS A 5 -6.75 20.03 31.26
CA HIS A 5 -7.52 19.03 30.53
C HIS A 5 -7.09 19.16 29.06
N HIS A 6 -6.05 18.44 28.67
CA HIS A 6 -5.78 18.17 27.27
C HIS A 6 -6.94 17.31 26.80
N GLU A 7 -7.92 17.91 26.13
CA GLU A 7 -8.85 17.11 25.33
C GLU A 7 -8.01 16.18 24.45
N PRO A 8 -8.28 14.87 24.48
CA PRO A 8 -7.50 13.94 23.68
C PRO A 8 -7.63 14.35 22.22
N ARG A 9 -6.48 14.47 21.56
CA ARG A 9 -6.39 14.93 20.17
C ARG A 9 -6.74 13.76 19.26
N MET A 10 -8.04 13.48 19.17
CA MET A 10 -8.54 12.31 18.48
C MET A 10 -8.64 12.56 16.98
N LEU A 11 -8.11 11.61 16.21
CA LEU A 11 -8.32 11.46 14.78
C LEU A 11 -9.41 10.41 14.57
N ARG A 12 -10.54 10.79 13.97
CA ARG A 12 -11.66 9.90 13.68
C ARG A 12 -11.65 9.55 12.19
N ILE A 13 -11.43 8.28 11.88
CA ILE A 13 -11.53 7.80 10.51
C ILE A 13 -12.97 7.36 10.25
N ARG A 14 -13.59 7.94 9.23
CA ARG A 14 -14.98 7.66 8.86
C ARG A 14 -15.09 6.98 7.52
N SER A 15 -16.12 6.16 7.35
CA SER A 15 -16.49 5.65 6.03
C SER A 15 -17.22 6.72 5.22
N VAL A 16 -17.43 6.44 3.92
CA VAL A 16 -18.27 7.27 3.04
C VAL A 16 -19.72 7.42 3.53
N SER A 17 -20.20 6.50 4.37
CA SER A 17 -21.54 6.57 4.97
C SER A 17 -21.60 7.47 6.22
N GLY A 18 -20.45 7.96 6.71
CA GLY A 18 -20.34 8.78 7.91
C GLY A 18 -20.10 8.00 9.22
N GLU A 19 -20.15 6.66 9.16
CA GLU A 19 -19.81 5.76 10.27
C GLU A 19 -18.33 5.93 10.68
N VAL A 20 -18.07 5.97 11.99
CA VAL A 20 -16.70 6.00 12.53
C VAL A 20 -16.11 4.59 12.52
N LEU A 21 -15.11 4.36 11.67
CA LEU A 21 -14.41 3.07 11.53
C LEU A 21 -13.39 2.85 12.63
N VAL A 22 -12.59 3.88 12.94
CA VAL A 22 -11.58 3.83 13.99
C VAL A 22 -11.36 5.23 14.56
N THR A 23 -11.09 5.29 15.87
CA THR A 23 -10.66 6.51 16.55
C THR A 23 -9.25 6.30 17.08
N ILE A 24 -8.33 7.18 16.71
CA ILE A 24 -6.92 7.09 17.03
C ILE A 24 -6.54 8.31 17.88
N GLU A 25 -5.82 8.09 18.97
CA GLU A 25 -5.17 9.17 19.71
C GLU A 25 -3.95 9.63 18.90
N LEU A 26 -4.03 10.82 18.30
CA LEU A 26 -3.09 11.23 17.26
C LEU A 26 -1.65 11.34 17.80
N GLN A 27 -1.47 11.84 19.02
CA GLN A 27 -0.13 12.03 19.57
C GLN A 27 0.53 10.68 19.85
N SER A 28 -0.18 9.77 20.52
CA SER A 28 0.31 8.41 20.77
C SER A 28 0.58 7.64 19.48
N PHE A 29 -0.19 7.90 18.41
CA PHE A 29 0.07 7.30 17.11
C PHE A 29 1.34 7.84 16.49
N LEU A 30 1.53 9.17 16.45
CA LEU A 30 2.72 9.81 15.92
C LEU A 30 3.99 9.44 16.70
N ASP A 31 3.91 9.37 18.03
CA ASP A 31 5.02 8.99 18.91
C ASP A 31 5.47 7.53 18.70
N ALA A 32 4.57 6.67 18.21
CA ALA A 32 4.86 5.27 17.90
C ALA A 32 5.48 5.07 16.51
N LEU A 33 5.53 6.11 15.66
CA LEU A 33 6.09 6.01 14.32
C LEU A 33 7.62 6.01 14.35
N THR A 34 8.21 5.26 13.42
CA THR A 34 9.64 5.37 13.12
C THR A 34 9.87 6.54 12.17
N ALA A 35 11.04 7.19 12.26
CA ALA A 35 11.37 8.37 11.45
C ALA A 35 11.39 8.12 9.92
N GLU A 36 11.30 6.86 9.48
CA GLU A 36 11.38 6.46 8.07
C GLU A 36 10.00 6.38 7.38
N ILE A 37 8.90 6.34 8.14
CA ILE A 37 7.56 6.14 7.60
C ILE A 37 6.74 7.42 7.80
N SER A 38 6.20 7.96 6.71
CA SER A 38 5.30 9.11 6.81
C SER A 38 4.04 8.75 7.63
N PRO A 39 3.49 9.69 8.41
CA PRO A 39 2.29 9.43 9.20
C PRO A 39 1.09 8.98 8.37
N VAL A 40 0.94 9.51 7.15
CA VAL A 40 -0.14 9.11 6.25
C VAL A 40 0.05 7.68 5.74
N ARG A 41 1.28 7.29 5.40
CA ARG A 41 1.59 5.91 5.01
C ARG A 41 1.30 4.94 6.15
N ALA A 42 1.78 5.26 7.35
CA ALA A 42 1.52 4.45 8.53
C ALA A 42 0.02 4.34 8.82
N LEU A 43 -0.74 5.42 8.65
CA LEU A 43 -2.18 5.43 8.87
C LEU A 43 -2.90 4.52 7.85
N LYS A 44 -2.54 4.59 6.56
CA LYS A 44 -3.12 3.70 5.54
C LYS A 44 -2.78 2.24 5.79
N GLN A 45 -1.55 1.96 6.24
CA GLN A 45 -1.13 0.62 6.65
C GLN A 45 -1.90 0.14 7.89
N HIS A 46 -2.14 1.01 8.87
CA HIS A 46 -2.97 0.68 10.03
C HIS A 46 -4.40 0.36 9.62
N LEU A 47 -4.97 1.15 8.71
CA LEU A 47 -6.32 0.96 8.18
C LEU A 47 -6.49 -0.30 7.34
N HIS A 48 -5.41 -0.83 6.75
CA HIS A 48 -5.44 -2.11 6.05
C HIS A 48 -6.03 -3.23 6.92
N GLY A 49 -5.64 -3.29 8.21
CA GLY A 49 -6.14 -4.30 9.15
C GLY A 49 -7.64 -4.18 9.44
N PHE A 50 -8.22 -3.00 9.26
CA PHE A 50 -9.66 -2.75 9.51
C PHE A 50 -10.52 -2.91 8.25
N CYS A 51 -10.05 -2.40 7.10
CA CYS A 51 -10.83 -2.43 5.86
C CYS A 51 -10.53 -3.63 4.97
N GLY A 52 -9.44 -4.36 5.24
CA GLY A 52 -8.96 -5.45 4.39
C GLY A 52 -8.54 -4.99 2.99
N GLN A 53 -8.39 -3.68 2.75
CA GLN A 53 -7.99 -3.12 1.46
C GLN A 53 -6.53 -2.67 1.50
N PRO A 54 -5.75 -2.89 0.43
CA PRO A 54 -4.37 -2.42 0.35
C PRO A 54 -4.31 -0.89 0.43
N ARG A 55 -3.21 -0.34 0.97
CA ARG A 55 -3.03 1.12 1.12
C ARG A 55 -3.25 1.88 -0.19
N PHE A 56 -2.88 1.27 -1.31
CA PHE A 56 -3.02 1.83 -2.66
C PHE A 56 -4.48 2.06 -3.09
N LYS A 57 -5.43 1.32 -2.51
CA LYS A 57 -6.88 1.51 -2.74
C LYS A 57 -7.51 2.50 -1.77
N GLN A 58 -6.77 2.99 -0.77
CA GLN A 58 -7.28 3.91 0.23
C GLN A 58 -7.05 5.36 -0.20
N ARG A 59 -8.08 6.20 -0.05
CA ARG A 59 -7.99 7.66 -0.18
C ARG A 59 -8.50 8.28 1.11
N LEU A 60 -7.68 9.13 1.70
CA LEU A 60 -7.98 9.79 2.97
C LEU A 60 -8.23 11.27 2.69
N LEU A 61 -9.42 11.74 3.02
CA LEU A 61 -9.89 13.10 2.80
C LEU A 61 -10.13 13.78 4.14
N VAL A 62 -9.47 14.91 4.39
CA VAL A 62 -9.71 15.72 5.60
C VAL A 62 -11.00 16.53 5.41
N LEU A 63 -12.06 16.21 6.15
CA LEU A 63 -13.41 16.76 5.91
C LEU A 63 -13.57 18.27 6.18
N GLY A 64 -12.59 18.91 6.83
CA GLY A 64 -12.61 20.35 7.10
C GLY A 64 -11.94 21.21 6.04
N ASP A 65 -10.88 20.68 5.41
CA ASP A 65 -10.00 21.44 4.51
C ASP A 65 -10.06 20.90 3.05
N ASP A 66 -10.87 19.87 2.78
CA ASP A 66 -10.95 19.14 1.49
C ASP A 66 -9.58 18.67 0.95
N ILE A 67 -8.64 18.39 1.86
CA ILE A 67 -7.28 17.94 1.53
C ILE A 67 -7.29 16.43 1.29
N LEU A 68 -6.80 16.00 0.12
CA LEU A 68 -6.52 14.60 -0.18
C LEU A 68 -5.10 14.24 0.27
N LEU A 69 -4.99 13.31 1.23
CA LEU A 69 -3.70 12.91 1.80
C LEU A 69 -2.94 11.91 0.90
N SER A 70 -1.70 12.25 0.58
CA SER A 70 -0.71 11.44 -0.14
C SER A 70 0.17 10.62 0.80
N ASP A 71 0.75 9.52 0.33
CA ASP A 71 1.65 8.68 1.14
C ASP A 71 2.96 9.39 1.49
N THR A 72 3.28 10.53 0.88
CA THR A 72 4.48 11.31 1.15
C THR A 72 4.19 12.55 2.02
N ASP A 73 2.93 12.74 2.44
CA ASP A 73 2.55 13.89 3.25
C ASP A 73 3.10 13.77 4.68
N ASP A 74 3.65 14.88 5.16
CA ASP A 74 4.28 14.99 6.47
C ASP A 74 3.26 15.11 7.63
N GLU A 75 3.78 15.01 8.86
CA GLU A 75 3.03 15.10 10.13
C GLU A 75 2.12 16.33 10.24
N HIS A 76 2.50 17.45 9.62
CA HIS A 76 1.79 18.72 9.72
C HIS A 76 0.43 18.71 9.02
N ILE A 77 0.16 17.71 8.17
CA ILE A 77 -1.11 17.60 7.45
C ILE A 77 -2.15 16.83 8.28
N LEU A 78 -1.73 15.85 9.10
CA LEU A 78 -2.63 15.15 9.99
C LEU A 78 -2.96 16.00 11.22
N LYS A 79 -4.18 16.52 11.26
CA LYS A 79 -4.72 17.30 12.39
C LYS A 79 -5.81 16.50 13.10
N PRO A 80 -6.02 16.73 14.42
CA PRO A 80 -7.17 16.16 15.13
C PRO A 80 -8.47 16.58 14.43
N GLY A 81 -9.40 15.64 14.27
CA GLY A 81 -10.62 15.86 13.51
C GLY A 81 -11.11 14.62 12.79
N ASP A 82 -11.93 14.84 11.77
CA ASP A 82 -12.56 13.77 10.99
C ASP A 82 -11.88 13.63 9.62
N VAL A 83 -11.42 12.41 9.32
CA VAL A 83 -10.86 12.02 8.03
C VAL A 83 -11.77 10.96 7.42
N GLN A 84 -12.20 11.17 6.19
CA GLN A 84 -13.00 10.20 5.46
C GLN A 84 -12.09 9.26 4.66
N LEU A 85 -12.28 7.96 4.87
CA LEU A 85 -11.70 6.89 4.09
C LEU A 85 -12.63 6.54 2.92
N VAL A 86 -12.10 6.69 1.71
CA VAL A 86 -12.72 6.24 0.47
C VAL A 86 -11.89 5.08 -0.10
N VAL A 87 -12.51 3.91 -0.20
CA VAL A 87 -11.92 2.76 -0.90
C VAL A 87 -12.24 2.88 -2.38
N VAL A 88 -11.21 2.91 -3.22
CA VAL A 88 -11.34 3.06 -4.67
C VAL A 88 -11.16 1.70 -5.35
N ASN A 89 -12.03 1.40 -6.31
CA ASN A 89 -11.91 0.21 -7.15
C ASN A 89 -10.87 0.40 -8.25
N PHE A 90 -10.33 -0.72 -8.75
CA PHE A 90 -9.43 -0.69 -9.89
C PHE A 90 -10.13 -0.10 -11.12
N ARG A 91 -9.40 0.71 -11.86
CA ARG A 91 -9.86 1.29 -13.13
C ARG A 91 -9.29 0.49 -14.29
N SER A 92 -9.99 0.56 -15.43
CA SER A 92 -9.47 0.06 -16.69
C SER A 92 -8.15 0.77 -17.02
N THR A 93 -7.10 -0.01 -17.24
CA THR A 93 -5.76 0.48 -17.60
C THR A 93 -5.50 0.33 -19.09
N SER A 94 -4.72 1.25 -19.66
CA SER A 94 -4.25 1.12 -21.05
C SER A 94 -3.10 0.11 -21.17
N ALA A 95 -2.86 -0.41 -22.37
CA ALA A 95 -1.72 -1.30 -22.64
C ALA A 95 -0.37 -0.66 -22.26
N LEU A 96 -0.25 0.67 -22.41
CA LEU A 96 0.94 1.41 -22.03
C LEU A 96 1.16 1.40 -20.52
N GLN A 97 0.09 1.54 -19.72
CA GLN A 97 0.20 1.49 -18.25
C GLN A 97 0.57 0.10 -17.74
N VAL A 98 0.04 -0.94 -18.39
CA VAL A 98 0.42 -2.33 -18.11
C VAL A 98 1.92 -2.53 -18.36
N GLU A 99 2.43 -2.03 -19.49
CA GLU A 99 3.85 -2.14 -19.81
C GLU A 99 4.73 -1.25 -18.91
N GLU A 100 4.24 -0.09 -18.49
CA GLU A 100 4.92 0.81 -17.55
C GLU A 100 5.20 0.08 -16.22
N LEU A 101 4.17 -0.56 -15.63
CA LEU A 101 4.34 -1.30 -14.39
C LEU A 101 5.25 -2.52 -14.58
N ARG A 102 5.05 -3.31 -15.64
CA ARG A 102 5.85 -4.52 -15.90
C ARG A 102 7.32 -4.19 -16.18
N GLY A 103 7.59 -3.16 -16.96
CA GLY A 103 8.95 -2.72 -17.29
C GLY A 103 9.68 -2.17 -16.06
N ALA A 104 9.00 -1.35 -15.24
CA ALA A 104 9.55 -0.88 -13.97
C ALA A 104 9.82 -2.04 -13.00
N ALA A 105 8.90 -3.01 -12.93
CA ALA A 105 9.00 -4.18 -12.07
C ALA A 105 10.16 -5.10 -12.48
N GLY A 106 10.34 -5.36 -13.78
CA GLY A 106 11.46 -6.16 -14.29
C GLY A 106 12.81 -5.46 -14.19
N SER A 107 12.83 -4.12 -14.15
CA SER A 107 14.04 -3.32 -13.96
C SER A 107 14.37 -3.05 -12.49
N GLY A 108 13.53 -3.49 -11.54
CA GLY A 108 13.74 -3.24 -10.10
C GLY A 108 13.53 -1.79 -9.68
N GLN A 109 12.77 -0.98 -10.43
CA GLN A 109 12.58 0.45 -10.15
C GLN A 109 11.53 0.69 -9.06
N THR A 110 11.89 0.46 -7.79
CA THR A 110 10.99 0.52 -6.63
C THR A 110 10.16 1.81 -6.56
N SER A 111 10.79 2.99 -6.68
CA SER A 111 10.07 4.28 -6.60
C SER A 111 9.06 4.48 -7.73
N VAL A 112 9.37 3.98 -8.92
CA VAL A 112 8.48 4.06 -10.08
C VAL A 112 7.30 3.11 -9.89
N VAL A 113 7.55 1.87 -9.45
CA VAL A 113 6.50 0.90 -9.11
C VAL A 113 5.58 1.46 -8.02
N GLU A 114 6.13 2.04 -6.94
CA GLU A 114 5.33 2.65 -5.88
C GLU A 114 4.44 3.77 -6.43
N THR A 115 5.01 4.68 -7.24
CA THR A 115 4.26 5.78 -7.87
C THR A 115 3.13 5.27 -8.76
N ILE A 116 3.38 4.20 -9.52
CA ILE A 116 2.39 3.60 -10.41
C ILE A 116 1.29 2.91 -9.60
N LEU A 117 1.63 2.17 -8.53
CA LEU A 117 0.67 1.53 -7.63
C LEU A 117 -0.18 2.53 -6.82
N GLN A 118 0.28 3.77 -6.62
CA GLN A 118 -0.59 4.83 -6.07
C GLN A 118 -1.82 5.10 -6.97
N ARG A 119 -1.80 4.71 -8.24
CA ARG A 119 -2.97 4.78 -9.13
C ARG A 119 -3.91 3.59 -8.83
N PRO A 120 -5.25 3.76 -8.91
CA PRO A 120 -6.18 2.67 -8.66
C PRO A 120 -6.19 1.70 -9.86
N GLN A 121 -5.23 0.77 -9.89
CA GLN A 121 -5.06 -0.21 -10.95
C GLN A 121 -4.81 -1.61 -10.36
N ASP A 122 -5.12 -2.63 -11.14
CA ASP A 122 -4.90 -4.02 -10.77
C ASP A 122 -3.38 -4.34 -10.85
N PRO A 123 -2.74 -4.78 -9.74
CA PRO A 123 -1.30 -5.07 -9.70
C PRO A 123 -0.91 -6.31 -10.52
N ASP A 124 -1.86 -7.15 -10.92
CA ASP A 124 -1.63 -8.38 -11.66
C ASP A 124 -1.80 -8.22 -13.18
N LEU A 125 -1.95 -7.00 -13.66
CA LEU A 125 -2.20 -6.73 -15.07
C LEU A 125 -0.99 -7.07 -15.95
N GLY A 126 -1.26 -7.86 -16.98
CA GLY A 126 -0.29 -8.34 -17.95
C GLY A 126 0.06 -9.82 -17.78
N ASP A 127 0.68 -10.37 -18.82
CA ASP A 127 1.18 -11.75 -18.86
C ASP A 127 2.60 -11.77 -19.47
N PRO A 128 3.65 -12.15 -18.72
CA PRO A 128 3.63 -12.46 -17.29
C PRO A 128 3.23 -11.27 -16.41
N ALA A 129 2.60 -11.56 -15.27
CA ALA A 129 2.23 -10.55 -14.27
C ALA A 129 3.47 -9.88 -13.66
N PRO A 130 3.39 -8.63 -13.18
CA PRO A 130 4.53 -7.91 -12.62
C PRO A 130 5.28 -8.69 -11.53
N LEU A 131 4.55 -9.37 -10.63
CA LEU A 131 5.15 -10.15 -9.55
C LEU A 131 5.98 -11.33 -10.06
N PHE A 132 5.57 -11.97 -11.17
CA PHE A 132 6.36 -13.03 -11.81
C PHE A 132 7.69 -12.48 -12.35
N ILE A 133 7.64 -11.36 -13.09
CA ILE A 133 8.82 -10.74 -13.70
C ILE A 133 9.80 -10.28 -12.60
N THR A 134 9.27 -9.64 -11.55
CA THR A 134 10.04 -9.25 -10.37
C THR A 134 10.67 -10.44 -9.66
N SER A 135 9.95 -11.56 -9.55
CA SER A 135 10.46 -12.79 -8.93
C SER A 135 11.56 -13.45 -9.74
N ALA A 136 11.44 -13.42 -11.07
CA ALA A 136 12.47 -13.89 -11.99
C ALA A 136 13.74 -13.02 -11.95
N GLY A 137 13.62 -11.72 -11.65
CA GLY A 137 14.74 -10.79 -11.53
C GLY A 137 15.31 -10.62 -10.11
N GLY A 138 14.65 -11.18 -9.09
CA GLY A 138 15.11 -11.10 -7.70
C GLY A 138 14.90 -9.74 -7.02
N HIS A 139 13.97 -8.91 -7.51
CA HIS A 139 13.78 -7.54 -7.00
C HIS A 139 12.91 -7.52 -5.74
N LEU A 140 13.52 -7.78 -4.57
CA LEU A 140 12.84 -7.93 -3.28
C LEU A 140 11.88 -6.79 -2.93
N GLU A 141 12.34 -5.55 -2.99
CA GLU A 141 11.52 -4.40 -2.57
C GLU A 141 10.33 -4.16 -3.51
N VAL A 142 10.49 -4.44 -4.79
CA VAL A 142 9.37 -4.43 -5.75
C VAL A 142 8.37 -5.54 -5.41
N ALA A 143 8.85 -6.74 -5.05
CA ALA A 143 7.97 -7.84 -4.66
C ALA A 143 7.14 -7.48 -3.43
N ARG A 144 7.76 -6.84 -2.41
CA ARG A 144 7.05 -6.34 -1.22
C ARG A 144 5.94 -5.36 -1.58
N LEU A 145 6.21 -4.40 -2.46
CA LEU A 145 5.21 -3.42 -2.91
C LEU A 145 4.04 -4.08 -3.64
N LEU A 146 4.32 -5.03 -4.53
CA LEU A 146 3.28 -5.74 -5.29
C LEU A 146 2.42 -6.61 -4.35
N LEU A 147 3.02 -7.31 -3.39
CA LEU A 147 2.27 -8.07 -2.38
C LEU A 147 1.45 -7.15 -1.46
N GLU A 148 2.00 -5.99 -1.06
CA GLU A 148 1.26 -4.96 -0.32
C GLU A 148 0.06 -4.43 -1.14
N ALA A 149 0.16 -4.41 -2.47
CA ALA A 149 -0.93 -4.11 -3.39
C ALA A 149 -1.94 -5.25 -3.60
N LYS A 150 -1.73 -6.40 -2.94
CA LYS A 150 -2.49 -7.65 -3.12
C LYS A 150 -2.35 -8.27 -4.52
N ALA A 151 -1.15 -8.21 -5.11
CA ALA A 151 -0.83 -9.05 -6.26
C ALA A 151 -1.03 -10.53 -5.92
N ASP A 152 -1.55 -11.28 -6.88
CA ASP A 152 -1.73 -12.72 -6.80
C ASP A 152 -0.37 -13.43 -6.87
N LYS A 153 0.11 -13.86 -5.71
CA LYS A 153 1.39 -14.58 -5.54
C LYS A 153 1.43 -15.94 -6.24
N ASP A 154 0.27 -16.51 -6.57
CA ASP A 154 0.14 -17.81 -7.19
C ASP A 154 -0.19 -17.72 -8.69
N LYS A 155 -0.27 -16.50 -9.25
CA LYS A 155 -0.60 -16.27 -10.66
C LYS A 155 0.45 -16.89 -11.59
N THR A 156 0.02 -17.90 -12.33
CA THR A 156 0.88 -18.65 -13.24
C THR A 156 0.98 -18.01 -14.63
N VAL A 157 2.11 -18.22 -15.29
CA VAL A 157 2.24 -18.03 -16.74
C VAL A 157 1.79 -19.30 -17.51
N ASN A 158 1.84 -19.27 -18.84
CA ASN A 158 1.28 -20.30 -19.72
C ASN A 158 1.81 -21.75 -19.50
N ASP A 159 3.01 -21.92 -18.95
CA ASP A 159 3.59 -23.24 -18.63
C ASP A 159 3.28 -23.72 -17.20
N GLY A 160 2.48 -22.95 -16.44
CA GLY A 160 2.15 -23.23 -15.04
C GLY A 160 3.20 -22.76 -14.03
N ALA A 161 4.28 -22.10 -14.46
CA ALA A 161 5.27 -21.56 -13.54
C ALA A 161 4.68 -20.42 -12.68
N THR A 162 4.91 -20.50 -11.36
CA THR A 162 4.52 -19.47 -10.38
C THR A 162 5.68 -18.51 -10.07
N PRO A 163 5.41 -17.33 -9.50
CA PRO A 163 6.43 -16.44 -8.95
C PRO A 163 7.38 -17.15 -7.95
N LEU A 164 6.85 -18.06 -7.14
CA LEU A 164 7.67 -18.85 -6.20
C LEU A 164 8.59 -19.82 -6.94
N TYR A 165 8.08 -20.52 -7.96
CA TYR A 165 8.89 -21.45 -8.75
C TYR A 165 10.06 -20.73 -9.45
N ILE A 166 9.80 -19.61 -10.11
CA ILE A 166 10.83 -18.90 -10.89
C ILE A 166 11.88 -18.24 -9.99
N SER A 167 11.49 -17.69 -8.84
CA SER A 167 12.46 -17.12 -7.88
C SER A 167 13.36 -18.20 -7.28
N ALA A 168 12.82 -19.37 -6.94
CA ALA A 168 13.59 -20.50 -6.48
C ALA A 168 14.51 -21.08 -7.56
N GLN A 169 14.01 -21.23 -8.80
CA GLN A 169 14.79 -21.70 -9.94
C GLN A 169 16.01 -20.82 -10.22
N ASN A 170 15.84 -19.50 -10.15
CA ASN A 170 16.91 -18.52 -10.40
C ASN A 170 17.81 -18.26 -9.18
N GLY A 171 17.51 -18.86 -8.02
CA GLY A 171 18.31 -18.72 -6.80
C GLY A 171 18.10 -17.40 -6.05
N HIS A 172 16.98 -16.71 -6.27
CA HIS A 172 16.63 -15.47 -5.58
C HIS A 172 16.04 -15.77 -4.19
N LEU A 173 16.91 -16.11 -3.25
CA LEU A 173 16.55 -16.58 -1.91
C LEU A 173 15.63 -15.60 -1.16
N GLU A 174 15.95 -14.30 -1.17
CA GLU A 174 15.17 -13.31 -0.41
C GLU A 174 13.72 -13.20 -0.92
N VAL A 175 13.53 -13.20 -2.24
CA VAL A 175 12.19 -13.21 -2.84
C VAL A 175 11.47 -14.53 -2.59
N THR A 176 12.20 -15.64 -2.66
CA THR A 176 11.64 -16.98 -2.35
C THR A 176 11.12 -17.02 -0.92
N CYS A 177 11.91 -16.59 0.06
CA CYS A 177 11.51 -16.51 1.46
C CYS A 177 10.30 -15.57 1.64
N LEU A 178 10.33 -14.38 1.03
CA LEU A 178 9.20 -13.45 1.08
C LEU A 178 7.90 -14.07 0.57
N LEU A 179 7.96 -14.78 -0.56
CA LEU A 179 6.78 -15.41 -1.17
C LEU A 179 6.26 -16.56 -0.30
N VAL A 180 7.14 -17.36 0.30
CA VAL A 180 6.77 -18.43 1.26
C VAL A 180 6.14 -17.86 2.52
N ASP A 181 6.71 -16.81 3.08
CA ASP A 181 6.20 -16.15 4.29
C ASP A 181 4.82 -15.53 4.02
N ALA A 182 4.60 -14.99 2.82
CA ALA A 182 3.30 -14.48 2.39
C ALA A 182 2.25 -15.59 2.17
N MET A 183 2.61 -16.88 2.22
CA MET A 183 1.66 -18.01 2.12
C MET A 183 0.89 -18.31 3.41
N ALA A 184 1.33 -17.76 4.56
CA ALA A 184 0.68 -17.90 5.86
C ALA A 184 -0.46 -16.89 6.08
#